data_AF-A0A7X3TQ55-F1
#
_entry.id   AF-A0A7X3TQ55-F1
#
_cell.length_a   1.000
_cell.length_b   1.000
_cell.length_c   1.000
_cell.angle_alpha   90.00
_cell.angle_beta   90.00
_cell.angle_gamma   90.00
#
_symmetry.space_group_name_H-M   'P 1'
#
loop_
_entity.id
_entity.type
_entity.pdbx_description
1 polymer ?
#
loop_
_entity_poly.entity_id
_entity_poly.type
_entity_poly.pdbx_seq_one_letter_code
_entity_poly.pdbx_strand_id
1 'polypeptide(L)' 'EETRYFCFGKVEDRILTVRFTYRKGNIRIFGAGYWREGRDRYEQKKKI' A
#
# COMPACT_ATOMS: atom_id res chain seq x y z
N GLU A 1 20.43 9.94 7.15
CA GLU A 1 19.16 9.87 6.40
C GLU A 1 18.70 8.41 6.39
N GLU A 2 17.44 8.09 6.69
CA GLU A 2 16.92 6.71 6.60
C GLU A 2 16.16 6.53 5.29
N THR A 3 16.49 5.50 4.51
CA THR A 3 15.80 5.18 3.26
C THR A 3 14.34 4.84 3.53
N ARG A 4 13.44 5.57 2.87
CA ARG A 4 12.00 5.36 2.95
C ARG A 4 11.53 4.59 1.73
N TYR A 5 10.71 3.58 1.97
CA TYR A 5 10.13 2.73 0.95
C TYR A 5 8.61 2.94 0.88
N PHE A 6 8.07 2.74 -0.31
CA PHE A 6 6.64 2.75 -0.59
C PHE A 6 6.27 1.47 -1.32
N CYS A 7 5.22 0.80 -0.85
CA CYS A 7 4.66 -0.39 -1.49
C CYS A 7 3.14 -0.23 -1.61
N PHE A 8 2.56 -0.81 -2.66
CA PHE A 8 1.13 -0.95 -2.82
C PHE A 8 0.80 -2.40 -3.20
N GLY A 9 -0.35 -2.89 -2.77
CA GLY A 9 -0.78 -4.26 -3.07
C GLY A 9 -2.28 -4.43 -2.89
N LYS A 10 -2.85 -5.47 -3.52
CA LYS A 10 -4.24 -5.85 -3.29
C LYS A 10 -4.31 -6.68 -2.00
N VAL A 11 -5.14 -6.25 -1.06
CA VAL A 11 -5.49 -6.98 0.15
C VAL A 11 -7.01 -7.14 0.13
N GLU A 12 -7.47 -8.39 0.10
CA GLU A 12 -8.87 -8.72 -0.21
C GLU A 12 -9.29 -8.06 -1.53
N ASP A 13 -10.32 -7.21 -1.52
CA ASP A 13 -10.80 -6.48 -2.69
C ASP A 13 -10.36 -5.02 -2.77
N ARG A 14 -9.46 -4.59 -1.87
CA ARG A 14 -9.00 -3.20 -1.80
C ARG A 14 -7.50 -3.10 -2.06
N ILE A 15 -7.07 -1.95 -2.55
CA ILE A 15 -5.65 -1.63 -2.65
C ILE A 15 -5.19 -1.01 -1.33
N LEU A 16 -4.15 -1.59 -0.73
CA LEU A 16 -3.46 -1.07 0.45
C LEU A 16 -2.15 -0.41 0.00
N THR A 17 -1.87 0.76 0.57
CA THR A 17 -0.58 1.44 0.43
C THR A 17 0.16 1.43 1.77
N VAL A 18 1.47 1.22 1.74
CA VAL A 18 2.32 1.13 2.93
C VAL A 18 3.60 1.94 2.73
N ARG A 19 3.94 2.77 3.71
CA ARG A 19 5.20 3.50 3.82
C ARG A 19 6.00 2.95 5.01
N PHE A 20 7.24 2.55 4.75
CA PHE A 20 8.06 1.89 5.75
C PHE A 20 9.55 2.21 5.58
N THR A 21 10.33 1.94 6.63
CA THR A 21 11.79 1.84 6.54
C THR A 21 12.21 0.40 6.78
N TYR A 22 13.36 0.01 6.21
CA TYR A 22 13.94 -1.32 6.39
C TYR A 22 15.37 -1.19 6.93
N ARG A 23 15.62 -1.73 8.13
CA ARG A 23 16.92 -1.65 8.78
C ARG A 23 17.20 -2.92 9.59
N LYS A 24 18.37 -3.53 9.37
CA LYS A 24 18.80 -4.74 10.11
C LYS A 24 17.73 -5.86 10.12
N GLY A 25 17.09 -6.13 8.98
CA GLY A 25 16.02 -7.14 8.92
C GLY A 25 14.66 -6.71 9.48
N ASN A 26 14.54 -5.50 10.03
CA ASN A 26 13.31 -5.01 10.64
C ASN A 26 12.61 -4.00 9.73
N ILE A 27 11.31 -4.21 9.53
CA ILE A 27 10.42 -3.30 8.81
C ILE A 27 9.70 -2.42 9.84
N ARG A 28 9.87 -1.10 9.76
CA ARG A 28 9.09 -0.14 10.54
C ARG A 28 8.07 0.55 9.63
N ILE A 29 6.80 0.24 9.82
CA ILE A 29 5.69 0.90 9.12
C ILE A 29 5.38 2.22 9.84
N PHE A 30 5.28 3.32 9.09
CA PHE A 30 4.89 4.63 9.62
C PHE A 30 3.70 5.24 8.87
N GLY A 31 3.15 4.52 7.89
CA GLY A 31 1.86 4.83 7.30
C GLY A 31 1.34 3.62 6.54
N ALA A 32 0.10 3.23 6.82
CA ALA A 32 -0.62 2.21 6.08
C ALA A 32 -2.07 2.64 5.92
N GLY A 33 -2.64 2.47 4.73
CA GLY A 33 -4.01 2.86 4.48
C GLY A 33 -4.55 2.35 3.16
N TYR A 34 -5.83 1.98 3.18
CA TYR A 34 -6.56 1.66 1.96
C TYR A 34 -6.56 2.88 1.03
N TRP A 35 -6.23 2.65 -0.23
CA TRP A 35 -6.25 3.67 -1.26
C TRP A 35 -7.72 4.05 -1.55
N ARG A 36 -8.10 5.27 -1.20
CA ARG A 36 -9.50 5.74 -1.29
C ARG A 36 -9.86 6.26 -2.68
N GLU A 37 -8.92 6.90 -3.37
CA GLU A 37 -9.19 7.60 -4.65
C GLU A 37 -9.21 6.66 -5.86
N GLY A 38 -8.40 5.60 -5.85
CA GLY A 38 -8.37 4.60 -6.92
C GLY A 38 -9.40 3.49 -6.77
N ARG A 39 -10.16 3.45 -5.67
CA ARG A 39 -11.09 2.38 -5.34
C ARG A 39 -12.17 2.21 -6.40
N ASP A 40 -12.88 3.30 -6.71
CA ASP A 40 -14.01 3.24 -7.64
C ASP A 40 -13.56 2.89 -9.07
N ARG A 41 -12.42 3.42 -9.53
CA ARG A 41 -11.90 3.13 -10.86
C ARG A 41 -11.29 1.74 -11.00
N TYR A 42 -10.60 1.23 -9.97
CA TYR A 42 -9.94 -0.08 -10.02
C TYR A 42 -10.92 -1.23 -9.72
N GLU A 43 -11.84 -1.07 -8.77
CA GLU A 43 -12.89 -2.06 -8.48
C GLU A 43 -13.89 -2.18 -9.64
N GLN A 44 -14.28 -1.06 -10.30
CA GLN A 44 -15.16 -1.12 -11.49
C GLN A 44 -14.54 -1.85 -12.67
N LYS A 45 -13.23 -1.72 -12.89
CA LYS A 45 -12.52 -2.42 -13.98
C LYS A 45 -12.44 -3.94 -13.80
N LYS A 46 -12.71 -4.47 -12.59
CA LYS A 46 -12.55 -5.89 -12.26
C LYS A 46 -13.82 -6.73 -12.48
N LYS A 47 -14.89 -6.16 -13.04
CA LYS A 47 -16.12 -6.86 -13.45
C LYS A 47 -16.15 -7.17 -14.95
N ILE A 48 -15.17 -7.94 -15.42
CA ILE A 48 -15.21 -8.59 -16.74
C ILE A 48 -15.18 -10.10 -16.48
#